data_AF-A0A1B7MLW8-F1
#
_entry.id   AF-A0A1B7MLW8-F1
#
_cell.length_a   1.000
_cell.length_b   1.000
_cell.length_c   1.000
_cell.angle_alpha   90.00
_cell.angle_beta   90.00
_cell.angle_gamma   90.00
#
_symmetry.space_group_name_H-M   'P 1'
#
loop_
_entity.id
_entity.type
_entity.pdbx_description
1 polymer ?
#
loop_
_entity_poly.entity_id
_entity_poly.type
_entity_poly.pdbx_seq_one_letter_code
_entity_poly.pdbx_strand_id
1 'polypeptide(L)'
;MAHWAVGFLRNVRMPNLRILTLDGVGTRPGPWDIEILIEELARLTDPDIMKDPTRFLLELDELHLLHFSHCTDSALIHRQYKQMTTVKVLTLGPMGLDIRDKNIMLAKGLFPTPNGLGDLPLPGLRTLVVFDLPERLMRRLVRKRSPVAGPLEELYYCTSDPVEMDNRHVERFYSIYDAESYRYCGIVGRQWRLHEPEL
;
A
#
# COMPACT_ATOMS: atom_id res chain seq x y z
N MET A 1 -3.31 -1.11 -18.50
CA MET A 1 -2.50 0.00 -17.92
C MET A 1 -1.17 -0.53 -17.36
N ALA A 2 -1.15 -1.77 -16.86
CA ALA A 2 0.04 -2.36 -16.26
C ALA A 2 1.24 -2.48 -17.19
N HIS A 3 1.05 -2.85 -18.45
CA HIS A 3 2.17 -2.98 -19.39
C HIS A 3 2.95 -1.67 -19.60
N TRP A 4 2.27 -0.52 -19.60
CA TRP A 4 2.93 0.78 -19.65
C TRP A 4 3.66 1.08 -18.33
N ALA A 5 3.02 0.85 -17.17
CA ALA A 5 3.62 1.13 -15.87
C ALA A 5 4.86 0.24 -15.60
N VAL A 6 4.79 -1.05 -15.96
CA VAL A 6 5.92 -1.98 -15.91
C VAL A 6 7.01 -1.55 -16.89
N GLY A 7 6.65 -1.14 -18.11
CA GLY A 7 7.59 -0.58 -19.07
C GLY A 7 8.27 0.69 -18.54
N PHE A 8 7.52 1.57 -17.89
CA PHE A 8 8.03 2.76 -17.23
C PHE A 8 9.03 2.36 -16.14
N LEU A 9 8.64 1.53 -15.18
CA LEU A 9 9.51 1.08 -14.08
C LEU A 9 10.80 0.41 -14.57
N ARG A 10 10.73 -0.39 -15.65
CA ARG A 10 11.91 -1.06 -16.23
C ARG A 10 12.85 -0.10 -16.97
N ASN A 11 12.32 0.93 -17.61
CA ASN A 11 13.10 1.88 -18.42
C ASN A 11 13.63 3.04 -17.59
N VAL A 12 12.89 3.42 -16.55
CA VAL A 12 13.23 4.50 -15.65
C VAL A 12 14.21 3.95 -14.62
N ARG A 13 15.51 4.11 -14.90
CA ARG A 13 16.62 3.81 -13.98
C ARG A 13 16.67 4.81 -12.82
N MET A 14 15.56 4.99 -12.10
CA MET A 14 15.48 5.91 -10.97
C MET A 14 15.54 5.12 -9.66
N PRO A 15 16.70 5.09 -8.97
CA PRO A 15 16.77 4.52 -7.63
C PRO A 15 15.85 5.26 -6.63
N ASN A 16 15.59 6.55 -6.86
CA ASN A 16 14.96 7.43 -5.86
C ASN A 16 13.49 7.75 -6.15
N LEU A 17 12.72 6.83 -6.73
CA LEU A 17 11.26 7.01 -6.85
C LEU A 17 10.61 6.79 -5.49
N ARG A 18 10.50 7.85 -4.69
CA ARG A 18 10.01 7.78 -3.31
C ARG A 18 8.50 7.59 -3.21
N ILE A 19 7.75 8.15 -4.16
CA ILE A 19 6.28 8.17 -4.14
C ILE A 19 5.78 7.64 -5.47
N LEU A 20 4.94 6.61 -5.42
CA LEU A 20 4.28 6.06 -6.59
C LEU A 20 2.77 6.01 -6.37
N THR A 21 2.05 6.79 -7.17
CA THR A 21 0.60 6.79 -7.26
C THR A 21 0.19 6.06 -8.52
N LEU A 22 -0.59 5.00 -8.35
CA LEU A 22 -1.14 4.22 -9.44
C LEU A 22 -2.66 4.35 -9.39
N ASP A 23 -3.25 4.76 -10.50
CA ASP A 23 -4.68 5.00 -10.59
C ASP A 23 -5.28 4.24 -11.77
N GLY A 24 -6.13 3.25 -11.46
CA GLY A 24 -6.77 2.37 -12.43
C GLY A 24 -8.01 2.96 -13.14
N VAL A 25 -8.39 4.22 -12.91
CA VAL A 25 -9.59 4.83 -13.54
C VAL A 25 -9.61 4.64 -15.06
N GLY A 26 -10.77 4.24 -15.58
CA GLY A 26 -11.06 4.22 -17.03
C GLY A 26 -10.59 2.97 -17.78
N THR A 27 -9.71 2.16 -17.20
CA THR A 27 -9.44 0.80 -17.67
C THR A 27 -10.11 -0.16 -16.70
N ARG A 28 -10.94 -1.09 -17.17
CA ARG A 28 -11.14 -2.34 -16.41
C ARG A 28 -9.80 -3.06 -16.53
N PRO A 29 -8.88 -2.98 -15.55
CA PRO A 29 -7.64 -3.71 -15.66
C PRO A 29 -8.06 -5.19 -15.63
N GLY A 30 -7.54 -6.00 -16.56
CA GLY A 30 -7.66 -7.44 -16.36
C GLY A 30 -7.07 -7.79 -14.98
N PRO A 31 -7.55 -8.81 -14.28
CA PRO A 31 -7.02 -9.20 -12.96
C PRO A 31 -5.49 -9.40 -12.96
N TRP A 32 -4.92 -9.71 -14.12
CA TRP A 32 -3.49 -9.90 -14.38
C TRP A 32 -2.64 -8.62 -14.39
N ASP A 33 -3.24 -7.43 -14.57
CA ASP A 33 -2.49 -6.18 -14.74
C ASP A 33 -1.81 -5.75 -13.43
N ILE A 34 -2.53 -5.80 -12.30
CA ILE A 34 -1.99 -5.39 -11.00
C ILE A 34 -0.96 -6.39 -10.46
N GLU A 35 -1.13 -7.69 -10.74
CA GLU A 35 -0.21 -8.73 -10.32
C GLU A 35 1.19 -8.52 -10.89
N ILE A 36 1.27 -8.29 -12.20
CA ILE A 36 2.54 -8.03 -12.89
C ILE A 36 3.19 -6.76 -12.36
N LEU A 37 2.38 -5.74 -12.02
CA LEU A 37 2.89 -4.48 -11.48
C LEU A 37 3.45 -4.64 -10.07
N ILE A 38 2.72 -5.32 -9.17
CA ILE A 38 3.19 -5.58 -7.81
C ILE A 38 4.40 -6.52 -7.83
N GLU A 39 4.44 -7.50 -8.73
CA GLU A 39 5.62 -8.35 -8.95
C GLU A 39 6.84 -7.54 -9.37
N GLU A 40 6.67 -6.62 -10.32
CA GLU A 40 7.77 -5.77 -10.79
C GLU A 40 8.25 -4.82 -9.69
N LEU A 41 7.34 -4.22 -8.92
CA LEU A 41 7.68 -3.40 -7.77
C LEU A 41 8.43 -4.22 -6.72
N ALA A 42 7.93 -5.40 -6.37
CA ALA A 42 8.56 -6.28 -5.39
C ALA A 42 9.98 -6.65 -5.80
N ARG A 43 10.18 -6.96 -7.08
CA ARG A 43 11.51 -7.20 -7.66
C ARG A 43 12.42 -5.99 -7.49
N LEU A 44 11.96 -4.80 -7.87
CA LEU A 44 12.77 -3.58 -7.86
C LEU A 44 13.08 -3.07 -6.45
N THR A 45 12.22 -3.37 -5.47
CA THR A 45 12.43 -3.03 -4.04
C THR A 45 13.15 -4.13 -3.25
N ASP A 46 13.47 -5.26 -3.88
CA ASP A 46 14.16 -6.38 -3.23
C ASP A 46 15.64 -6.03 -3.00
N PRO A 47 16.12 -5.95 -1.76
CA PRO A 47 17.53 -5.65 -1.47
C PRO A 47 18.51 -6.62 -2.14
N ASP A 48 18.10 -7.86 -2.40
CA ASP A 48 18.93 -8.85 -3.09
C ASP A 48 19.13 -8.55 -4.58
N ILE A 49 18.38 -7.61 -5.18
CA ILE A 49 18.52 -7.24 -6.60
C ILE A 49 19.86 -6.58 -6.90
N MET A 50 20.51 -6.00 -5.88
CA MET A 50 21.81 -5.33 -5.97
C MET A 50 22.97 -6.25 -6.39
N LYS A 51 22.73 -7.57 -6.49
CA LYS A 51 23.69 -8.54 -7.05
C LYS A 51 23.95 -8.31 -8.54
N ASP A 52 23.06 -7.61 -9.25
CA ASP A 52 23.25 -7.18 -10.63
C ASP A 52 23.68 -5.69 -10.66
N PRO A 53 24.92 -5.37 -11.08
CA PRO A 53 25.43 -3.99 -11.09
C PRO A 53 24.72 -3.09 -12.11
N THR A 54 23.88 -3.65 -12.98
CA THR A 54 23.06 -2.88 -13.92
C THR A 54 21.68 -2.53 -13.37
N ARG A 55 21.35 -3.00 -12.16
CA ARG A 55 20.07 -2.78 -11.49
C ARG A 55 20.25 -1.92 -10.26
N PHE A 56 19.23 -1.14 -9.97
CA PHE A 56 19.18 -0.27 -8.81
C PHE A 56 18.04 -0.73 -7.92
N LEU A 57 18.29 -0.71 -6.61
CA LEU A 57 17.22 -0.82 -5.62
C LEU A 57 16.33 0.41 -5.71
N LEU A 58 15.03 0.19 -5.82
CA LEU A 58 14.02 1.24 -5.79
C LEU A 58 13.73 1.64 -4.34
N GLU A 59 14.09 2.86 -3.96
CA GLU A 59 13.72 3.48 -2.68
C GLU A 59 12.28 3.98 -2.73
N LEU A 60 11.32 3.05 -2.69
CA LEU A 60 9.90 3.37 -2.67
C LEU A 60 9.43 3.54 -1.22
N ASP A 61 9.26 4.77 -0.76
CA ASP A 61 8.71 5.08 0.56
C ASP A 61 7.18 4.94 0.58
N GLU A 62 6.52 5.24 -0.54
CA GLU A 62 5.07 5.42 -0.58
C GLU A 62 4.42 4.82 -1.82
N LEU A 63 3.41 4.00 -1.58
CA LEU A 63 2.66 3.33 -2.61
C LEU A 63 1.17 3.61 -2.45
N HIS A 64 0.56 4.22 -3.46
CA HIS A 64 -0.88 4.48 -3.49
C HIS A 64 -1.51 3.69 -4.63
N LEU A 65 -2.36 2.72 -4.27
CA LEU A 65 -3.09 1.85 -5.19
C LEU A 65 -4.56 2.28 -5.22
N LEU A 66 -4.98 2.88 -6.33
CA LEU A 66 -6.26 3.58 -6.42
C LEU A 66 -7.05 2.97 -7.58
N HIS A 67 -8.35 2.73 -7.38
CA HIS A 67 -9.23 2.12 -8.38
C HIS A 67 -8.74 0.79 -8.97
N PHE A 68 -8.16 -0.09 -8.14
CA PHE A 68 -7.72 -1.43 -8.55
C PHE A 68 -8.68 -2.53 -8.06
N SER A 69 -9.40 -3.16 -8.99
CA SER A 69 -10.08 -4.43 -8.71
C SER A 69 -9.10 -5.59 -8.86
N HIS A 70 -9.00 -6.46 -7.87
CA HIS A 70 -8.14 -7.64 -7.97
C HIS A 70 -8.79 -8.89 -7.36
N CYS A 71 -8.73 -9.98 -8.12
CA CYS A 71 -9.11 -11.32 -7.66
C CYS A 71 -7.88 -12.16 -7.26
N THR A 72 -6.71 -11.52 -7.17
CA THR A 72 -5.41 -12.14 -6.92
C THR A 72 -5.38 -12.89 -5.59
N ASP A 73 -4.68 -14.02 -5.58
CA ASP A 73 -4.42 -14.78 -4.36
C ASP A 73 -3.65 -13.93 -3.33
N SER A 74 -4.21 -13.80 -2.14
CA SER A 74 -3.60 -13.08 -1.02
C SER A 74 -2.23 -13.64 -0.62
N ALA A 75 -1.94 -14.93 -0.87
CA ALA A 75 -0.64 -15.52 -0.63
C ALA A 75 0.43 -14.97 -1.58
N LEU A 76 0.08 -14.70 -2.84
CA LEU A 76 0.98 -14.08 -3.81
C LEU A 76 1.27 -12.63 -3.42
N ILE A 77 0.22 -11.85 -3.11
CA ILE A 77 0.37 -10.46 -2.64
C ILE A 77 1.25 -10.40 -1.39
N HIS A 78 1.01 -11.31 -0.44
CA HIS A 78 1.82 -11.40 0.78
C HIS A 78 3.30 -11.61 0.46
N ARG A 79 3.62 -12.56 -0.43
CA ARG A 79 5.00 -12.83 -0.85
C ARG A 79 5.66 -11.59 -1.47
N GLN A 80 4.93 -10.86 -2.31
CA GLN A 80 5.43 -9.65 -2.95
C GLN A 80 5.65 -8.52 -1.93
N TYR A 81 4.70 -8.33 -1.00
CA TYR A 81 4.83 -7.34 0.07
C TYR A 81 6.01 -7.62 1.02
N LYS A 82 6.42 -8.88 1.21
CA LYS A 82 7.64 -9.17 1.96
C LYS A 82 8.89 -8.55 1.34
N GLN A 83 8.95 -8.44 0.01
CA GLN A 83 10.11 -7.92 -0.71
C GLN A 83 10.14 -6.39 -0.76
N MET A 84 8.99 -5.74 -0.56
CA MET A 84 8.85 -4.28 -0.52
C MET A 84 9.25 -3.70 0.83
N THR A 85 10.54 -3.78 1.14
CA THR A 85 11.06 -3.43 2.47
C THR A 85 11.09 -1.93 2.77
N THR A 86 11.12 -1.08 1.74
CA THR A 86 11.24 0.38 1.85
C THR A 86 9.92 1.09 2.08
N VAL A 87 8.79 0.44 1.78
CA VAL A 87 7.47 1.06 1.81
C VAL A 87 7.03 1.34 3.24
N LYS A 88 6.83 2.61 3.54
CA LYS A 88 6.39 3.16 4.84
C LYS A 88 4.93 3.56 4.82
N VAL A 89 4.41 3.97 3.66
CA VAL A 89 3.03 4.40 3.48
C VAL A 89 2.37 3.54 2.40
N LEU A 90 1.24 2.92 2.75
CA LEU A 90 0.40 2.21 1.80
C LEU A 90 -1.00 2.82 1.79
N THR A 91 -1.49 3.17 0.60
CA THR A 91 -2.89 3.52 0.39
C THR A 91 -3.57 2.44 -0.44
N LEU A 92 -4.63 1.87 0.12
CA LEU A 92 -5.63 1.05 -0.56
C LEU A 92 -6.85 1.94 -0.82
N GLY A 93 -6.83 2.62 -1.97
CA GLY A 93 -7.76 3.68 -2.34
C GLY A 93 -9.18 3.19 -2.65
N PRO A 94 -10.12 4.13 -2.85
CA PRO A 94 -11.49 3.80 -3.17
C PRO A 94 -11.57 3.04 -4.49
N MET A 95 -12.54 2.13 -4.56
CA MET A 95 -12.97 1.47 -5.77
C MET A 95 -14.02 2.32 -6.47
N GLY A 96 -14.08 2.26 -7.80
CA GLY A 96 -15.14 2.91 -8.55
C GLY A 96 -16.53 2.35 -8.20
N LEU A 97 -17.58 3.05 -8.63
CA LEU A 97 -19.00 2.84 -8.28
C LEU A 97 -19.58 1.42 -8.48
N ASP A 98 -18.88 0.50 -9.16
CA ASP A 98 -19.49 -0.73 -9.70
C ASP A 98 -18.69 -2.03 -9.44
N ILE A 99 -17.94 -2.10 -8.33
CA ILE A 99 -17.08 -3.26 -8.05
C ILE A 99 -17.45 -3.89 -6.69
N ARG A 100 -17.90 -5.15 -6.75
CA ARG A 100 -18.16 -6.00 -5.57
C ARG A 100 -16.88 -6.46 -4.86
N ASP A 101 -15.74 -6.31 -5.53
CA ASP A 101 -14.42 -6.69 -5.05
C ASP A 101 -13.77 -5.53 -4.28
N LYS A 102 -14.05 -5.52 -2.98
CA LYS A 102 -13.43 -4.66 -1.98
C LYS A 102 -11.90 -4.86 -1.95
N ASN A 103 -11.16 -3.94 -1.30
CA ASN A 103 -9.71 -4.02 -1.00
C ASN A 103 -9.28 -5.25 -0.15
N ILE A 104 -10.14 -6.26 -0.02
CA ILE A 104 -10.00 -7.45 0.83
C ILE A 104 -8.73 -8.23 0.53
N MET A 105 -8.44 -8.56 -0.73
CA MET A 105 -7.29 -9.45 -1.01
C MET A 105 -5.94 -8.72 -0.85
N LEU A 106 -5.87 -7.41 -1.11
CA LEU A 106 -4.67 -6.59 -0.90
C LEU A 106 -4.44 -6.44 0.61
N ALA A 107 -5.50 -6.12 1.36
CA ALA A 107 -5.45 -6.07 2.81
C ALA A 107 -5.11 -7.44 3.45
N LYS A 108 -5.59 -8.55 2.88
CA LYS A 108 -5.22 -9.90 3.35
C LYS A 108 -3.74 -10.21 3.13
N GLY A 109 -3.13 -9.69 2.07
CA GLY A 109 -1.69 -9.81 1.84
C GLY A 109 -0.85 -9.21 2.97
N LEU A 110 -1.40 -8.25 3.73
CA LEU A 110 -0.73 -7.61 4.87
C LEU A 110 -0.80 -8.43 6.17
N PHE A 111 -1.49 -9.57 6.20
CA PHE A 111 -1.47 -10.42 7.39
C PHE A 111 -0.07 -11.02 7.58
N PRO A 112 0.49 -11.00 8.81
CA PRO A 112 1.69 -11.76 9.10
C PRO A 112 1.40 -13.26 8.97
N THR A 113 2.39 -14.04 8.52
CA THR A 113 2.31 -15.50 8.62
C THR A 113 2.43 -15.91 10.10
N PRO A 114 2.04 -17.15 10.44
CA PRO A 114 2.25 -17.69 11.78
C PRO A 114 3.74 -17.81 12.20
N ASN A 115 4.69 -17.70 11.25
CA ASN A 115 6.09 -18.10 11.44
C ASN A 115 7.05 -16.89 11.58
N GLY A 116 6.82 -16.03 12.59
CA GLY A 116 7.82 -15.05 13.06
C GLY A 116 8.14 -13.85 12.13
N LEU A 117 9.07 -12.99 12.61
CA LEU A 117 9.45 -11.68 12.02
C LEU A 117 9.97 -11.75 10.56
N GLY A 118 10.57 -12.86 10.14
CA GLY A 118 11.12 -13.04 8.78
C GLY A 118 10.05 -13.11 7.66
N ASP A 119 8.78 -13.09 8.04
CA ASP A 119 7.63 -13.20 7.16
C ASP A 119 6.68 -12.00 7.23
N LEU A 120 7.14 -10.85 7.74
CA LEU A 120 6.31 -9.65 7.85
C LEU A 120 6.16 -8.95 6.48
N PRO A 121 4.95 -8.86 5.90
CA PRO A 121 4.71 -8.09 4.69
C PRO A 121 4.82 -6.58 4.98
N LEU A 122 5.48 -5.84 4.08
CA LEU A 122 5.82 -4.42 4.24
C LEU A 122 6.41 -4.14 5.63
N PRO A 123 7.62 -4.65 5.92
CA PRO A 123 8.20 -4.56 7.26
C PRO A 123 8.39 -3.10 7.73
N GLY A 124 8.58 -2.15 6.81
CA GLY A 124 8.69 -0.72 7.10
C GLY A 124 7.37 0.04 7.23
N LEU A 125 6.21 -0.60 7.02
CA LEU A 125 4.91 0.09 6.96
C LEU A 125 4.53 0.68 8.32
N ARG A 126 4.34 2.01 8.33
CA ARG A 126 3.97 2.86 9.47
C ARG A 126 2.58 3.47 9.31
N THR A 127 2.24 3.84 8.07
CA THR A 127 0.97 4.52 7.76
C THR A 127 0.15 3.68 6.79
N LEU A 128 -1.10 3.40 7.17
CA LEU A 128 -2.03 2.68 6.32
C LEU A 128 -3.28 3.53 6.08
N VAL A 129 -3.60 3.75 4.81
CA VAL A 129 -4.83 4.45 4.37
C VAL A 129 -5.71 3.43 3.67
N VAL A 130 -6.94 3.23 4.15
CA VAL A 130 -7.81 2.16 3.64
C VAL A 130 -9.21 2.67 3.35
N PHE A 131 -9.64 2.39 2.13
CA PHE A 131 -11.02 2.53 1.66
C PHE A 131 -11.63 1.15 1.37
N ASP A 132 -12.96 1.08 1.36
CA ASP A 132 -13.73 -0.10 0.94
C ASP A 132 -13.32 -1.42 1.61
N LEU A 133 -12.88 -1.40 2.86
CA LEU A 133 -12.52 -2.59 3.63
C LEU A 133 -13.53 -2.83 4.76
N PRO A 134 -14.05 -4.05 4.95
CA PRO A 134 -14.92 -4.33 6.10
C PRO A 134 -14.20 -4.08 7.42
N GLU A 135 -14.87 -3.41 8.36
CA GLU A 135 -14.31 -3.03 9.68
C GLU A 135 -13.68 -4.23 10.41
N ARG A 136 -14.37 -5.37 10.42
CA ARG A 136 -13.87 -6.61 11.04
C ARG A 136 -12.53 -7.06 10.45
N LEU A 137 -12.34 -6.87 9.15
CA LEU A 137 -11.10 -7.23 8.47
C LEU A 137 -9.99 -6.23 8.80
N MET A 138 -10.30 -4.94 8.80
CA MET A 138 -9.39 -3.87 9.23
C MET A 138 -8.90 -4.11 10.67
N ARG A 139 -9.81 -4.29 11.64
CA ARG A 139 -9.46 -4.55 13.04
C ARG A 139 -8.59 -5.80 13.19
N ARG A 140 -8.94 -6.86 12.47
CA ARG A 140 -8.18 -8.12 12.50
C ARG A 140 -6.75 -7.93 11.95
N LEU A 141 -6.60 -7.14 10.88
CA LEU A 141 -5.30 -6.85 10.28
C LEU A 141 -4.38 -6.15 11.28
N VAL A 142 -4.83 -5.02 11.82
CA VAL A 142 -4.03 -4.22 12.77
C VAL A 142 -3.68 -5.04 14.02
N ARG A 143 -4.66 -5.74 14.60
CA ARG A 143 -4.45 -6.59 15.79
C ARG A 143 -3.44 -7.71 15.56
N LYS A 144 -3.43 -8.31 14.37
CA LYS A 144 -2.48 -9.39 14.04
C LYS A 144 -1.09 -8.85 13.71
N ARG A 145 -1.00 -7.69 13.06
CA ARG A 145 0.26 -7.06 12.69
C ARG A 145 1.01 -6.53 13.92
N SER A 146 0.29 -5.89 14.84
CA SER A 146 0.89 -5.15 15.96
C SER A 146 1.87 -5.95 16.84
N PRO A 147 1.61 -7.22 17.21
CA PRO A 147 2.56 -8.03 17.98
C PRO A 147 3.87 -8.36 17.26
N VAL A 148 3.88 -8.29 15.92
CA VAL A 148 5.04 -8.67 15.09
C VAL A 148 5.78 -7.43 14.59
N ALA A 149 5.07 -6.38 14.20
CA ALA A 149 5.64 -5.18 13.58
C ALA A 149 5.69 -3.95 14.51
N GLY A 150 5.09 -4.03 15.69
CA GLY A 150 4.70 -2.83 16.46
C GLY A 150 3.39 -2.21 15.95
N PRO A 151 2.82 -1.24 16.70
CA PRO A 151 1.62 -0.52 16.28
C PRO A 151 1.89 0.29 15.00
N LEU A 152 0.84 0.54 14.21
CA LEU A 152 0.92 1.53 13.14
C LEU A 152 1.00 2.93 13.76
N GLU A 153 1.85 3.79 13.20
CA GLU A 153 1.91 5.20 13.60
C GLU A 153 0.58 5.89 13.25
N GLU A 154 0.08 5.66 12.02
CA GLU A 154 -1.17 6.26 11.55
C GLU A 154 -2.05 5.27 10.78
N LEU A 155 -3.35 5.27 11.10
CA LEU A 155 -4.38 4.54 10.36
C LEU A 155 -5.48 5.50 9.93
N TYR A 156 -5.70 5.59 8.63
CA TYR A 156 -6.82 6.31 8.03
C TYR A 156 -7.82 5.30 7.48
N TYR A 157 -9.07 5.37 7.93
CA TYR A 157 -10.09 4.39 7.56
C TYR A 157 -11.38 5.06 7.10
N CYS A 158 -11.79 4.75 5.88
CA CYS A 158 -13.07 5.20 5.33
C CYS A 158 -14.22 4.39 5.90
N THR A 159 -15.10 5.06 6.65
CA THR A 159 -16.26 4.44 7.30
C THR A 159 -17.38 5.48 7.45
N SER A 160 -18.62 5.05 7.22
CA SER A 160 -19.81 5.85 7.52
C SER A 160 -20.13 5.88 9.01
N ASP A 161 -19.68 4.85 9.75
CA ASP A 161 -19.97 4.68 11.17
C ASP A 161 -18.76 5.05 12.03
N PRO A 162 -18.98 5.63 13.23
CA PRO A 162 -17.91 5.81 14.21
C PRO A 162 -17.27 4.47 14.57
N VAL A 163 -15.95 4.39 14.43
CA VAL A 163 -15.18 3.20 14.80
C VAL A 163 -14.24 3.55 15.94
N GLU A 164 -14.44 2.90 17.09
CA GLU A 164 -13.47 2.94 18.18
C GLU A 164 -12.35 1.94 17.93
N MET A 165 -11.11 2.45 17.90
CA MET A 165 -9.89 1.66 17.76
C MET A 165 -9.11 1.62 19.08
N ASP A 166 -8.52 0.47 19.37
CA ASP A 166 -7.65 0.30 20.52
C ASP A 166 -6.27 0.93 20.22
N ASN A 167 -5.90 1.94 21.01
CA ASN A 167 -4.61 2.65 20.89
C ASN A 167 -3.39 1.76 21.10
N ARG A 168 -3.56 0.51 21.57
CA ARG A 168 -2.48 -0.47 21.67
C ARG A 168 -1.97 -0.97 20.32
N HIS A 169 -2.76 -0.80 19.26
CA HIS A 169 -2.45 -1.34 17.93
C HIS A 169 -2.22 -0.25 16.87
N VAL A 170 -2.65 0.98 17.14
CA VAL A 170 -2.46 2.17 16.30
C VAL A 170 -2.21 3.37 17.22
N GLU A 171 -1.20 4.18 16.95
CA GLU A 171 -0.94 5.40 17.73
C GLU A 171 -1.95 6.51 17.41
N ARG A 172 -2.27 6.71 16.12
CA ARG A 172 -3.25 7.71 15.66
C ARG A 172 -4.24 7.12 14.67
N PHE A 173 -5.53 7.24 14.99
CA PHE A 173 -6.63 6.79 14.13
C PHE A 173 -7.42 7.98 13.59
N TYR A 174 -7.69 7.95 12.28
CA TYR A 174 -8.45 8.97 11.58
C TYR A 174 -9.58 8.33 10.77
N SER A 175 -10.81 8.73 11.04
CA SER A 175 -11.97 8.35 10.21
C SER A 175 -12.10 9.26 8.99
N ILE A 176 -12.25 8.66 7.81
CA ILE A 176 -12.56 9.37 6.57
C ILE A 176 -14.06 9.23 6.33
N TYR A 177 -14.79 10.34 6.40
CA TYR A 177 -16.26 10.37 6.30
C TYR A 177 -16.77 10.48 4.86
N ASP A 178 -15.97 11.01 3.95
CA ASP A 178 -16.31 11.15 2.54
C ASP A 178 -15.03 11.27 1.69
N ALA A 179 -15.01 10.57 0.56
CA ALA A 179 -13.93 10.61 -0.43
C ALA A 179 -13.77 12.00 -1.07
N GLU A 180 -14.82 12.83 -1.09
CA GLU A 180 -14.72 14.23 -1.53
C GLU A 180 -14.18 15.17 -0.43
N SER A 181 -14.47 14.88 0.86
CA SER A 181 -14.15 15.77 1.99
C SER A 181 -12.67 15.91 2.34
N TYR A 182 -11.86 14.90 2.03
CA TYR A 182 -10.41 15.06 1.89
C TYR A 182 -10.13 14.93 0.41
N ARG A 183 -10.03 16.04 -0.32
CA ARG A 183 -9.56 16.02 -1.71
C ARG A 183 -8.45 14.99 -1.77
N TYR A 184 -8.63 13.95 -2.55
CA TYR A 184 -7.66 12.89 -2.81
C TYR A 184 -6.25 13.45 -3.12
N CYS A 185 -6.22 14.65 -3.73
CA CYS A 185 -5.04 15.52 -3.90
C CYS A 185 -4.35 15.97 -2.61
N GLY A 186 -4.96 15.86 -1.45
CA GLY A 186 -4.47 16.24 -0.13
C GLY A 186 -3.92 15.05 0.67
N ILE A 187 -4.32 13.82 0.34
CA ILE A 187 -3.65 12.61 0.82
C ILE A 187 -2.34 12.43 0.05
N VAL A 188 -2.38 12.57 -1.28
CA VAL A 188 -1.19 12.49 -2.16
C VAL A 188 -0.37 13.80 -2.17
N GLY A 189 -1.01 14.96 -1.97
CA GLY A 189 -0.33 16.27 -2.06
C GLY A 189 0.29 16.79 -0.77
N ARG A 190 0.12 16.11 0.37
CA ARG A 190 0.77 16.52 1.63
C ARG A 190 2.27 16.21 1.67
N GLN A 191 2.81 15.34 0.80
CA GLN A 191 4.23 14.98 0.79
C GLN A 191 5.18 15.78 -0.08
N TRP A 192 4.74 16.87 -0.71
CA TRP A 192 5.67 17.80 -1.37
C TRP A 192 5.96 19.07 -0.57
N ARG A 193 5.56 19.12 0.71
CA ARG A 193 5.94 20.18 1.65
C ARG A 193 6.78 19.64 2.79
N LEU A 194 7.96 19.13 2.46
CA LEU A 194 9.11 19.11 3.38
C LEU A 194 10.31 19.73 2.66
N HIS A 195 10.25 21.05 2.47
CA HIS A 195 11.37 21.97 2.66
C HIS A 195 10.89 23.39 2.34
N GLU A 196 10.55 24.14 3.37
CA GLU A 196 11.18 25.45 3.55
C GLU A 196 11.95 25.34 4.86
N PRO A 197 13.29 25.15 4.84
CA PRO A 197 14.09 25.78 5.86
C PRO A 197 14.17 27.28 5.53
N GLU A 198 14.35 28.08 6.57
CA GLU A 198 14.77 29.50 6.56
C GLU A 198 13.62 30.52 6.38
N LEU A 199 13.43 31.53 7.22
CA LEU A 199 14.27 32.20 8.24
C LEU A 199 13.38 32.89 9.29
#